data_AF-A0A957YQJ9-F1
#
_entry.id   AF-A0A957YQJ9-F1
#
_cell.length_a   1.000
_cell.length_b   1.000
_cell.length_c   1.000
_cell.angle_alpha   90.00
_cell.angle_beta   90.00
_cell.angle_gamma   90.00
#
_symmetry.space_group_name_H-M   'P 1'
#
loop_
_entity.id
_entity.type
_entity.pdbx_description
1 polymer ?
#
loop_
_entity_poly.entity_id
_entity_poly.type
_entity_poly.pdbx_seq_one_letter_code
_entity_poly.pdbx_strand_id
1 'polypeptide(L)'
;MNETLLIKLLQLHFEHQHKIDEFKGKLNLTYFELDLLHLVLDAVGVPADNSVEQIGKYGYGVWLEQSDTFSRVWHYNEFQRQVKHGTAQECGAYLENIIMVSTFSHLLNGGKLNTVQPVDTDLLGSLV
;
A
#
# COMPACT_ATOMS: atom_id res chain seq x y z
N MET A 1 1.14 9.58 15.90
CA MET A 1 1.90 9.64 14.64
C MET A 1 1.70 11.03 14.06
N ASN A 2 2.75 11.74 13.61
CA ASN A 2 2.58 13.09 13.05
C ASN A 2 2.30 12.96 11.55
N GLU A 3 1.03 12.81 11.17
CA GLU A 3 0.60 12.65 9.78
C GLU A 3 1.14 13.76 8.87
N THR A 4 1.22 14.99 9.38
CA THR A 4 1.82 16.12 8.64
C THR A 4 3.28 15.86 8.25
N LEU A 5 4.06 15.19 9.10
CA LEU A 5 5.43 14.82 8.76
C LEU A 5 5.47 13.75 7.66
N LEU A 6 4.61 12.73 7.74
CA LEU A 6 4.55 11.65 6.75
C LEU A 6 4.11 12.17 5.38
N ILE A 7 3.11 13.05 5.36
CA ILE A 7 2.69 13.75 4.14
C ILE A 7 3.87 14.51 3.53
N LYS A 8 4.60 15.29 4.33
CA LYS A 8 5.78 16.03 3.83
C LYS A 8 6.87 15.11 3.28
N LEU A 9 7.11 13.95 3.91
CA LEU A 9 8.06 12.97 3.39
C LEU A 9 7.63 12.40 2.03
N LEU A 10 6.34 12.14 1.84
CA LEU A 10 5.79 11.71 0.55
C LEU A 10 5.89 12.80 -0.51
N GLN A 11 5.62 14.06 -0.17
CA GLN A 11 5.80 15.18 -1.09
C GLN A 11 7.26 15.32 -1.52
N LEU A 12 8.20 15.25 -0.58
CA LEU A 12 9.64 15.28 -0.87
C LEU A 12 10.08 14.09 -1.73
N HIS A 13 9.55 12.89 -1.48
CA HIS A 13 9.81 11.71 -2.31
C HIS A 13 9.37 11.97 -3.76
N PHE A 14 8.14 12.48 -3.94
CA PHE A 14 7.58 12.78 -5.25
C PHE A 14 8.40 13.84 -5.99
N GLU A 15 8.71 14.96 -5.34
CA GLU A 15 9.53 16.03 -5.91
C GLU A 15 10.92 15.52 -6.33
N HIS A 16 11.52 14.66 -5.49
CA HIS A 16 12.80 14.05 -5.77
C HIS A 16 12.74 13.11 -6.98
N GLN A 17 11.72 12.26 -7.04
CA GLN A 17 11.51 11.33 -8.15
C GLN A 17 11.28 12.07 -9.47
N HIS A 18 10.47 13.12 -9.47
CA HIS A 18 10.25 13.96 -10.66
C HIS A 18 11.57 14.58 -11.16
N LYS A 19 12.43 15.05 -10.25
CA LYS A 19 13.75 15.57 -10.63
C LYS A 19 14.62 14.48 -11.25
N ILE A 20 14.68 13.30 -10.65
CA ILE A 20 15.43 12.17 -11.24
C ILE A 20 14.92 11.87 -12.64
N ASP A 21 13.61 11.79 -12.83
CA ASP A 21 13.00 11.46 -14.12
C ASP A 21 13.29 12.53 -15.20
N GLU A 22 13.42 13.80 -14.84
CA GLU A 22 13.82 14.89 -15.75
C GLU A 22 15.26 14.71 -16.32
N PHE A 23 16.15 14.15 -15.51
CA PHE A 23 17.55 13.90 -15.86
C PHE A 23 17.81 12.46 -16.33
N LYS A 24 16.78 11.60 -16.32
CA LYS A 24 16.87 10.20 -16.72
C LYS A 24 17.34 10.08 -18.16
N GLY A 25 18.38 9.27 -18.37
CA GLY A 25 19.02 9.09 -19.67
C GLY A 25 20.07 10.15 -20.04
N LYS A 26 20.21 11.22 -19.25
CA LYS A 26 21.30 12.21 -19.41
C LYS A 26 22.43 11.96 -18.42
N LEU A 27 22.09 11.50 -17.21
CA LEU A 27 23.02 11.24 -16.12
C LEU A 27 22.64 9.94 -15.40
N ASN A 28 23.63 9.25 -14.86
CA ASN A 28 23.38 8.16 -13.91
C ASN A 28 23.17 8.77 -12.51
N LEU A 29 21.93 8.75 -12.03
CA LEU A 29 21.52 9.32 -10.73
C LEU A 29 21.18 8.26 -9.69
N THR A 30 21.49 6.98 -9.92
CA THR A 30 21.11 5.88 -9.02
C THR A 30 21.58 6.08 -7.58
N TYR A 31 22.73 6.73 -7.37
CA TYR A 31 23.25 7.01 -6.03
C TYR A 31 22.54 8.15 -5.27
N PHE A 32 21.69 8.92 -5.95
CA PHE A 32 20.95 10.02 -5.35
C PHE A 32 19.52 9.62 -4.98
N GLU A 33 19.05 8.44 -5.38
CA GLU A 33 17.69 7.95 -5.12
C GLU A 33 17.38 7.96 -3.61
N LEU A 34 16.35 8.70 -3.23
CA LEU A 34 15.84 8.79 -1.86
C LEU A 34 14.56 7.96 -1.73
N ASP A 35 14.62 6.90 -0.96
CA ASP A 35 13.47 6.03 -0.70
C ASP A 35 12.73 6.43 0.59
N LEU A 36 12.13 7.62 0.56
CA LEU A 36 11.31 8.09 1.67
C LEU A 36 9.95 7.39 1.73
N LEU A 37 9.49 6.79 0.63
CA LEU A 37 8.25 6.00 0.63
C LEU A 37 8.38 4.79 1.56
N HIS A 38 9.47 4.02 1.48
CA HIS A 38 9.67 2.88 2.37
C HIS A 38 9.69 3.29 3.84
N LEU A 39 10.29 4.44 4.17
CA LEU A 39 10.27 4.99 5.52
C LEU A 39 8.84 5.31 5.99
N VAL A 40 8.01 5.87 5.11
CA VAL A 40 6.59 6.14 5.43
C VAL A 40 5.82 4.83 5.61
N LEU A 41 6.05 3.83 4.76
CA LEU A 41 5.44 2.50 4.88
C LEU A 41 5.81 1.82 6.20
N ASP A 42 7.07 1.92 6.63
CA ASP A 42 7.52 1.44 7.94
C ASP A 42 6.81 2.18 9.08
N ALA A 43 6.72 3.51 8.99
CA ALA A 43 6.12 4.35 10.02
C ALA A 43 4.63 4.07 10.24
N VAL A 44 3.90 3.67 9.19
CA VAL A 44 2.49 3.28 9.27
C VAL A 44 2.29 1.78 9.52
N GLY A 45 3.37 1.01 9.68
CA GLY A 45 3.31 -0.41 10.05
C GLY A 45 2.97 -1.36 8.90
N VAL A 46 3.28 -0.99 7.64
CA VAL A 46 3.22 -1.95 6.54
C VAL A 46 4.38 -2.94 6.68
N PRO A 47 4.10 -4.26 6.66
CA PRO A 47 5.16 -5.27 6.72
C PRO A 47 6.22 -5.14 5.61
N ALA A 48 7.32 -5.86 5.78
CA ALA A 48 8.28 -6.05 4.71
C ALA A 48 7.65 -6.81 3.53
N ASP A 49 8.23 -6.64 2.34
CA ASP A 49 7.77 -7.35 1.15
C ASP A 49 7.94 -8.86 1.33
N ASN A 50 6.86 -9.63 1.12
CA ASN A 50 6.88 -11.10 1.15
C ASN A 50 6.46 -11.72 -0.19
N SER A 51 6.37 -10.92 -1.26
CA SER A 51 5.88 -11.35 -2.58
C SER A 51 6.63 -12.56 -3.12
N VAL A 52 7.95 -12.65 -2.93
CA VAL A 52 8.76 -13.80 -3.39
C VAL A 52 8.35 -15.10 -2.71
N GLU A 53 8.14 -15.07 -1.39
CA GLU A 53 7.69 -16.23 -0.63
C GLU A 53 6.28 -16.66 -1.08
N GLN A 54 5.40 -15.68 -1.31
CA GLN A 54 4.03 -15.93 -1.76
C GLN A 54 3.97 -16.45 -3.20
N ILE A 55 4.85 -15.96 -4.10
CA ILE A 55 5.02 -16.52 -5.44
C ILE A 55 5.49 -17.98 -5.36
N GLY A 56 6.45 -18.28 -4.49
CA GLY A 56 6.93 -19.64 -4.27
C GLY A 56 5.84 -20.59 -3.77
N LYS A 57 4.94 -20.09 -2.91
CA LYS A 57 3.86 -20.86 -2.29
C LYS A 57 2.65 -21.07 -3.20
N TYR A 58 2.20 -20.02 -3.89
CA TYR A 58 0.94 -19.99 -4.62
C TYR A 58 1.09 -19.97 -6.14
N GLY A 59 2.30 -19.75 -6.65
CA GLY A 59 2.59 -19.64 -8.07
C GLY A 59 2.42 -18.22 -8.62
N TYR A 60 3.05 -18.00 -9.78
CA TYR A 60 3.01 -16.72 -10.47
C TYR A 60 1.60 -16.43 -11.00
N GLY A 61 1.08 -15.22 -10.75
CA GLY A 61 -0.24 -14.77 -11.19
C GLY A 61 -1.34 -14.77 -10.12
N VAL A 62 -1.25 -15.65 -9.10
CA VAL A 62 -2.30 -15.80 -8.06
C VAL A 62 -1.85 -15.28 -6.69
N TRP A 63 -0.54 -15.08 -6.50
CA TRP A 63 0.03 -14.62 -5.23
C TRP A 63 -0.50 -13.25 -4.78
N LEU A 64 -0.80 -12.33 -5.71
CA LEU A 64 -1.31 -10.99 -5.37
C LEU A 64 -2.76 -11.01 -4.85
N GLU A 65 -3.48 -12.13 -5.04
CA GLU A 65 -4.86 -12.29 -4.56
C GLU A 65 -4.94 -12.75 -3.10
N GLN A 66 -3.79 -13.12 -2.50
CA GLN A 66 -3.74 -13.61 -1.13
C GLN A 66 -3.75 -12.45 -0.14
N SER A 67 -4.55 -12.58 0.93
CA SER A 67 -4.74 -11.54 1.94
C SER A 67 -3.50 -11.27 2.80
N ASP A 68 -2.51 -12.17 2.76
CA ASP A 68 -1.24 -12.08 3.47
C ASP A 68 -0.08 -11.63 2.57
N THR A 69 -0.35 -11.31 1.30
CA THR A 69 0.66 -10.74 0.41
C THR A 69 0.86 -9.25 0.69
N PHE A 70 2.10 -8.89 1.02
CA PHE A 70 2.57 -7.53 1.15
C PHE A 70 3.62 -7.27 0.09
N SER A 71 3.34 -6.32 -0.81
CA SER A 71 4.31 -5.91 -1.83
C SER A 71 4.53 -4.40 -1.75
N ARG A 72 5.76 -4.00 -1.45
CA ARG A 72 6.12 -2.57 -1.43
C ARG A 72 6.18 -2.00 -2.85
N VAL A 73 6.50 -2.83 -3.83
CA VAL A 73 6.39 -2.48 -5.25
C VAL A 73 4.96 -2.11 -5.63
N TRP A 74 3.97 -2.85 -5.12
CA TRP A 74 2.57 -2.48 -5.33
C TRP A 74 2.25 -1.10 -4.75
N HIS A 75 2.66 -0.83 -3.50
CA HIS A 75 2.48 0.48 -2.88
C HIS A 75 3.17 1.62 -3.65
N TYR A 76 4.34 1.36 -4.23
CA TYR A 76 5.05 2.31 -5.09
C TYR A 76 4.26 2.63 -6.37
N ASN A 77 3.77 1.60 -7.06
CA ASN A 77 2.95 1.78 -8.25
C ASN A 77 1.65 2.54 -7.95
N GLU A 78 1.04 2.23 -6.80
CA GLU A 78 -0.18 2.89 -6.37
C GLU A 78 0.07 4.36 -5.99
N PHE A 79 1.21 4.65 -5.36
CA PHE A 79 1.64 6.03 -5.09
C PHE A 79 1.77 6.83 -6.39
N GLN A 80 2.46 6.27 -7.39
CA GLN A 80 2.62 6.88 -8.71
C GLN A 80 1.28 7.10 -9.43
N ARG A 81 0.29 6.24 -9.18
CA ARG A 81 -1.06 6.34 -9.76
C ARG A 81 -1.90 7.43 -9.10
N GLN A 82 -1.81 7.56 -7.78
CA GLN A 82 -2.65 8.47 -7.00
C GLN A 82 -2.06 9.88 -6.85
N VAL A 83 -0.73 10.01 -6.85
CA VAL A 83 -0.03 11.28 -6.63
C VAL A 83 0.51 11.80 -7.96
N LYS A 84 -0.14 12.82 -8.53
CA LYS A 84 0.25 13.39 -9.83
C LYS A 84 1.06 14.66 -9.70
N HIS A 85 0.76 15.46 -8.67
CA HIS A 85 1.38 16.76 -8.48
C HIS A 85 2.16 16.87 -7.16
N GLY A 86 2.14 15.83 -6.32
CA GLY A 86 2.79 15.87 -5.01
C GLY A 86 2.14 16.87 -4.06
N THR A 87 0.86 17.18 -4.24
CA THR A 87 0.16 18.08 -3.33
C THR A 87 -0.07 17.41 -1.98
N ALA A 88 -0.15 18.20 -0.91
CA ALA A 88 -0.41 17.67 0.43
C ALA A 88 -1.72 16.87 0.49
N GLN A 89 -2.72 17.26 -0.31
CA GLN A 89 -4.00 16.55 -0.41
C GLN A 89 -3.85 15.17 -1.07
N GLU A 90 -3.14 15.08 -2.20
CA GLU A 90 -2.88 13.78 -2.86
C GLU A 90 -2.07 12.84 -1.97
N CYS A 91 -0.99 13.36 -1.37
CA CYS A 91 -0.16 12.57 -0.47
C CYS A 91 -0.92 12.17 0.81
N GLY A 92 -1.80 13.04 1.32
CA GLY A 92 -2.69 12.75 2.44
C GLY A 92 -3.69 11.64 2.10
N ALA A 93 -4.36 11.74 0.95
CA ALA A 93 -5.31 10.73 0.50
C ALA A 93 -4.64 9.36 0.29
N TYR A 94 -3.42 9.34 -0.26
CA TYR A 94 -2.63 8.12 -0.37
C TYR A 94 -2.24 7.55 1.00
N LEU A 95 -1.81 8.39 1.94
CA LEU A 95 -1.46 7.97 3.30
C LEU A 95 -2.68 7.35 4.02
N GLU A 96 -3.85 7.99 3.92
CA GLU A 96 -5.11 7.47 4.44
C GLU A 96 -5.46 6.12 3.81
N ASN A 97 -5.27 5.97 2.49
CA ASN A 97 -5.51 4.72 1.78
C ASN A 97 -4.60 3.59 2.30
N ILE A 98 -3.29 3.86 2.48
CA ILE A 98 -2.37 2.86 3.04
C ILE A 98 -2.82 2.44 4.43
N ILE A 99 -3.10 3.41 5.32
CA ILE A 99 -3.50 3.13 6.71
C ILE A 99 -4.77 2.28 6.72
N MET A 100 -5.74 2.61 5.88
CA MET A 100 -6.98 1.85 5.76
C MET A 100 -6.69 0.41 5.29
N VAL A 101 -5.99 0.24 4.17
CA VAL A 101 -5.69 -1.08 3.59
C VAL A 101 -4.86 -1.92 4.54
N SER A 102 -3.80 -1.35 5.14
CA SER A 102 -2.94 -2.07 6.08
C SER A 102 -3.71 -2.47 7.34
N THR A 103 -4.56 -1.59 7.88
CA THR A 103 -5.39 -1.89 9.05
C THR A 103 -6.41 -2.98 8.74
N PHE A 104 -7.07 -2.95 7.58
CA PHE A 104 -8.00 -4.01 7.17
C PHE A 104 -7.28 -5.36 7.00
N SER A 105 -6.13 -5.39 6.33
CA SER A 105 -5.31 -6.60 6.19
C SER A 105 -4.88 -7.15 7.55
N HIS A 106 -4.46 -6.28 8.47
CA HIS A 106 -4.11 -6.67 9.85
C HIS A 106 -5.31 -7.20 10.65
N LEU A 107 -6.50 -6.61 10.49
CA LEU A 107 -7.73 -7.07 11.17
C LEU A 107 -8.26 -8.40 10.60
N LEU A 108 -8.15 -8.61 9.29
CA LEU A 108 -8.48 -9.88 8.62
C LEU A 108 -7.51 -10.99 9.06
N ASN A 109 -6.20 -10.72 9.01
CA ASN A 109 -5.17 -11.71 9.33
C ASN A 109 -5.07 -12.00 10.85
N GLY A 110 -5.47 -11.05 11.70
CA GLY A 110 -5.55 -11.23 13.16
C GLY A 110 -6.82 -11.94 13.65
N GLY A 111 -7.71 -12.38 12.74
CA GLY A 111 -8.98 -13.04 13.08
C GLY A 111 -9.98 -12.14 13.82
N LYS A 112 -9.82 -10.81 13.75
CA LYS A 112 -10.70 -9.85 14.44
C LYS A 112 -11.87 -9.37 13.58
N LEU A 113 -11.79 -9.56 12.26
CA LEU A 113 -12.90 -9.43 11.33
C LEU A 113 -13.42 -10.83 10.99
N ASN A 114 -14.44 -11.29 11.72
CA ASN A 114 -15.22 -12.45 11.29
C ASN A 114 -16.00 -12.04 10.04
N THR A 115 -15.54 -12.47 8.86
CA THR A 115 -16.25 -12.30 7.57
C THR A 115 -17.44 -13.25 7.40
N VAL A 116 -17.82 -13.98 8.45
CA VAL A 116 -19.05 -14.78 8.46
C VAL A 116 -20.08 -14.02 9.28
N GLN A 117 -20.83 -13.12 8.63
CA GLN A 117 -22.23 -13.01 9.02
C GLN A 117 -22.93 -14.23 8.41
N PRO A 118 -23.41 -15.20 9.20
CA PRO A 118 -24.35 -16.16 8.67
C PRO A 118 -25.56 -15.35 8.19
N VAL A 119 -25.91 -15.49 6.92
CA VAL A 119 -27.26 -15.16 6.47
C VAL A 119 -28.17 -16.05 7.30
N ASP A 120 -29.01 -15.47 8.16
CA ASP A 120 -30.07 -16.20 8.86
C ASP A 120 -30.94 -16.89 7.81
N THR A 121 -30.67 -18.17 7.56
CA THR A 121 -31.49 -19.04 6.71
C THR A 121 -32.84 -19.34 7.34
N ASP A 122 -33.11 -18.88 8.56
CA ASP A 122 -34.39 -19.04 9.25
C ASP A 122 -35.52 -18.17 8.68
N LEU A 123 -35.25 -17.22 7.78
CA LEU A 123 -36.30 -16.44 7.10
C LEU A 123 -36.81 -17.09 5.80
N LEU A 124 -36.26 -18.23 5.35
CA LEU A 124 -36.79 -18.97 4.19
C LEU A 124 -37.77 -20.09 4.54
N GLY A 125 -38.08 -20.30 5.83
CA GLY A 125 -39.01 -21.33 6.30
C GLY A 125 -40.44 -20.86 6.60
N SER A 126 -40.80 -19.60 6.35
CA SER A 126 -42.10 -19.04 6.78
C SER A 126 -42.87 -18.22 5.75
N LEU A 127 -42.63 -18.42 4.45
CA LEU A 127 -43.51 -17.91 3.40
C LEU A 127 -43.76 -18.99 2.32
N VAL A 128 -44.85 -19.74 2.57
CA VAL A 128 -45.73 -20.45 1.62
C VAL A 128 -45.18 -21.70 0.93
#